data_AF-A0A2G9T4B3-F1
#
_entry.id   AF-A0A2G9T4B3-F1
#
_cell.length_a   1.000
_cell.length_b   1.000
_cell.length_c   1.000
_cell.angle_alpha   90.00
_cell.angle_beta   90.00
_cell.angle_gamma   90.00
#
_symmetry.space_group_name_H-M   'P 1'
#
loop_
_entity.id
_entity.type
_entity.pdbx_description
1 polymer ?
#
loop_
_entity_poly.entity_id
_entity_poly.type
_entity_poly.pdbx_seq_one_letter_code
_entity_poly.pdbx_strand_id
1 'polypeptide(L)'
;MKKLIISGPDTHPGANYVVDRVSGARRLLKYSDREICAKNLKVGDIVERHLDNNDIVLFNRQPSLHKVSIMCHRVRVMPGRTFRFNECVCTPYNADFDGDEMNLHVPQTEEARAEASLLMHVKNNLVTPRS
;
A
#
# COMPACT_ATOMS: atom_id res chain seq x y z
N MET A 1 14.18 -5.45 7.01
CA MET A 1 14.54 -4.11 6.50
C MET A 1 15.91 -4.04 5.82
N LYS A 2 17.02 -4.48 6.46
CA LYS A 2 18.36 -4.44 5.84
C LYS A 2 18.44 -5.07 4.44
N LYS A 3 17.82 -6.25 4.24
CA LYS A 3 17.75 -6.91 2.93
C LYS A 3 17.08 -6.03 1.84
N LEU A 4 16.00 -5.33 2.18
CA LEU A 4 15.28 -4.45 1.25
C LEU A 4 16.12 -3.24 0.82
N ILE A 5 16.93 -2.70 1.75
CA ILE A 5 17.89 -1.63 1.46
C ILE A 5 18.93 -2.11 0.45
N ILE A 6 19.45 -3.33 0.64
CA ILE A 6 20.43 -3.94 -0.25
C ILE A 6 19.83 -4.20 -1.64
N SER A 7 18.60 -4.74 -1.71
CA SER A 7 17.86 -4.90 -2.98
C SER A 7 17.73 -3.58 -3.74
N GLY A 8 17.54 -2.46 -3.02
CA GLY A 8 17.45 -1.12 -3.59
C GLY A 8 16.11 -0.84 -4.27
N PRO A 9 16.04 0.23 -5.10
CA PRO A 9 14.78 0.72 -5.65
C PRO A 9 14.28 -0.03 -6.88
N ASP A 10 15.17 -0.68 -7.65
CA ASP A 10 14.84 -1.19 -8.99
C ASP A 10 14.28 -2.63 -8.98
N THR A 11 14.44 -3.36 -7.88
CA THR A 11 13.99 -4.75 -7.75
C THR A 11 13.02 -4.89 -6.59
N HIS A 12 11.83 -5.45 -6.86
CA HIS A 12 10.89 -5.84 -5.83
C HIS A 12 11.22 -7.25 -5.31
N PRO A 13 11.27 -7.50 -3.99
CA PRO A 13 11.03 -6.55 -2.90
C PRO A 13 12.28 -5.71 -2.54
N GLY A 14 12.08 -4.39 -2.43
CA GLY A 14 13.16 -3.43 -2.19
C GLY A 14 12.71 -2.18 -1.42
N ALA A 15 13.53 -1.13 -1.50
CA ALA A 15 13.28 0.14 -0.82
C ALA A 15 13.86 1.33 -1.60
N ASN A 16 13.21 2.49 -1.46
CA ASN A 16 13.59 3.70 -2.18
C ASN A 16 14.42 4.65 -1.31
N TYR A 17 14.06 4.81 -0.04
CA TYR A 17 14.70 5.78 0.85
C TYR A 17 14.98 5.22 2.25
N VAL A 18 15.98 5.81 2.89
CA VAL A 18 16.23 5.68 4.33
C VAL A 18 16.27 7.09 4.92
N VAL A 19 15.48 7.32 5.96
CA VAL A 19 15.41 8.58 6.69
C VAL A 19 16.01 8.37 8.08
N ASP A 20 17.06 9.12 8.38
CA ASP A 20 17.69 9.12 9.69
C ASP A 20 16.77 9.82 10.70
N ARG A 21 16.50 9.17 11.83
CA ARG A 21 15.56 9.68 12.83
C ARG A 21 15.99 10.99 13.48
N VAL A 22 17.29 11.17 13.71
CA VAL A 22 17.82 12.28 14.50
C VAL A 22 18.00 13.51 13.62
N SER A 23 18.60 13.32 12.45
CA SER A 23 18.89 14.40 11.51
C SER A 23 17.73 14.71 10.56
N GLY A 24 16.77 13.78 10.39
CA GLY A 24 15.74 13.88 9.36
C GLY A 24 16.29 13.73 7.94
N ALA A 25 17.58 13.41 7.78
CA ALA A 25 18.23 13.32 6.48
C ALA A 25 17.67 12.15 5.69
N ARG A 26 17.05 12.45 4.55
CA ARG A 26 16.47 11.46 3.63
C ARG A 26 17.48 11.09 2.55
N ARG A 27 17.92 9.83 2.54
CA ARG A 27 18.89 9.30 1.57
C ARG A 27 18.18 8.47 0.52
N LEU A 28 18.42 8.80 -0.75
CA LEU A 28 17.92 8.04 -1.89
C LEU A 28 18.84 6.84 -2.16
N LEU A 29 18.27 5.63 -2.08
CA LEU A 29 19.04 4.39 -2.22
C LEU A 29 19.57 4.13 -3.64
N LYS A 30 19.05 4.84 -4.65
CA LYS A 30 19.52 4.75 -6.04
C LYS A 30 20.98 5.17 -6.22
N TYR A 31 21.44 6.16 -5.46
CA TYR A 31 22.78 6.74 -5.58
C TYR A 31 23.66 6.53 -4.35
N SER A 32 23.17 5.77 -3.37
CA SER A 32 23.87 5.54 -2.10
C SER A 32 24.56 4.18 -2.12
N ASP A 33 25.66 4.05 -1.36
CA ASP A 33 26.21 2.72 -1.06
C ASP A 33 25.24 1.97 -0.14
N ARG A 34 24.52 1.02 -0.73
CA ARG A 34 23.44 0.27 -0.09
C ARG A 34 23.95 -0.64 1.03
N GLU A 35 25.14 -1.20 0.89
CA GLU A 35 25.72 -2.08 1.91
C GLU A 35 26.09 -1.29 3.16
N ILE A 36 26.74 -0.13 2.97
CA ILE A 36 27.09 0.77 4.07
C ILE A 36 25.81 1.30 4.72
N CYS A 37 24.81 1.69 3.94
CA CYS A 37 23.52 2.15 4.48
C CYS A 37 22.81 1.05 5.30
N ALA A 38 22.81 -0.20 4.83
CA ALA A 38 22.21 -1.32 5.56
C ALA A 38 22.98 -1.66 6.85
N LYS A 39 24.32 -1.55 6.85
CA LYS A 39 25.16 -1.74 8.04
C LYS A 39 24.89 -0.66 9.09
N ASN A 40 24.79 0.59 8.66
CA ASN A 40 24.62 1.77 9.52
C ASN A 40 23.17 2.05 9.94
N LEU A 41 22.20 1.24 9.52
CA LEU A 41 20.79 1.40 9.89
C LEU A 41 20.61 1.25 11.42
N LYS A 42 19.98 2.24 12.06
CA LYS A 42 19.74 2.29 13.50
C LYS A 42 18.26 2.07 13.83
N VAL A 43 18.00 1.71 15.09
CA VAL A 43 16.62 1.62 15.59
C VAL A 43 16.00 3.01 15.61
N GLY A 44 14.82 3.12 15.00
CA GLY A 44 14.07 4.37 14.89
C GLY A 44 14.21 5.07 13.53
N ASP A 45 15.21 4.70 12.70
CA ASP A 45 15.29 5.15 11.31
C ASP A 45 14.09 4.62 10.52
N ILE A 46 13.65 5.39 9.53
CA ILE A 46 12.51 5.04 8.68
C ILE A 46 13.04 4.53 7.34
N VAL A 47 12.57 3.34 6.94
CA VAL A 47 12.89 2.76 5.63
C VAL A 47 11.62 2.79 4.79
N GLU A 48 11.62 3.60 3.73
CA GLU A 48 10.53 3.67 2.77
C GLU A 48 10.66 2.50 1.78
N ARG A 49 10.21 1.33 2.23
CA ARG A 49 10.16 0.11 1.41
C ARG A 49 9.09 0.20 0.32
N HIS A 50 9.20 -0.67 -0.68
CA HIS A 50 8.11 -0.90 -1.63
C HIS A 50 6.86 -1.45 -0.94
N LEU A 51 5.71 -1.22 -1.57
CA LEU A 51 4.46 -1.90 -1.24
C LEU A 51 4.64 -3.41 -1.45
N ASP A 52 4.16 -4.21 -0.50
CA ASP A 52 4.36 -5.66 -0.49
C ASP A 52 3.05 -6.41 -0.17
N ASN A 53 3.08 -7.72 -0.31
CA ASN A 53 1.97 -8.60 -0.01
C ASN A 53 1.45 -8.39 1.42
N ASN A 54 0.13 -8.43 1.56
CA ASN A 54 -0.63 -8.21 2.79
C ASN A 54 -0.61 -6.77 3.34
N ASP A 55 0.01 -5.81 2.65
CA ASP A 55 -0.16 -4.41 2.99
C ASP A 55 -1.63 -3.99 2.84
N ILE A 56 -2.00 -3.01 3.68
CA ILE A 56 -3.34 -2.46 3.73
C ILE A 56 -3.42 -1.29 2.76
N VAL A 57 -4.40 -1.32 1.87
CA VAL A 57 -4.66 -0.25 0.89
C VAL A 57 -6.14 0.05 0.83
N LEU A 58 -6.47 1.31 0.55
CA LEU A 58 -7.83 1.72 0.25
C LEU A 58 -8.01 1.71 -1.26
N PHE A 59 -9.13 1.15 -1.71
CA PHE A 59 -9.49 1.02 -3.11
C PHE A 59 -10.85 1.65 -3.35
N ASN A 60 -10.93 2.54 -4.33
CA ASN A 60 -12.08 3.41 -4.58
C ASN A 60 -12.43 3.47 -6.07
N ARG A 61 -13.73 3.49 -6.41
CA ARG A 61 -14.23 3.83 -7.76
C ARG A 61 -14.84 5.24 -7.73
N GLN A 62 -14.48 6.06 -8.71
CA GLN A 62 -15.09 7.39 -8.91
C GLN A 62 -16.21 7.28 -9.96
N PRO A 63 -17.39 7.88 -9.76
CA PRO A 63 -17.86 8.64 -8.60
C PRO A 63 -18.30 7.77 -7.41
N SER A 64 -18.04 8.23 -6.19
CA SER A 64 -18.48 7.53 -4.97
C SER A 64 -19.91 7.92 -4.58
N LEU A 65 -20.86 7.00 -4.69
CA LEU A 65 -22.27 7.23 -4.34
C LEU A 65 -22.60 6.81 -2.90
N HIS A 66 -21.91 5.79 -2.40
CA HIS A 66 -22.18 5.17 -1.11
C HIS A 66 -20.90 4.90 -0.33
N LYS A 67 -21.00 4.69 0.98
CA LYS A 67 -19.87 4.38 1.87
C LYS A 67 -19.00 3.23 1.32
N VAL A 68 -19.62 2.20 0.76
CA VAL A 68 -18.93 1.00 0.23
C VAL A 68 -18.19 1.24 -1.10
N SER A 69 -18.29 2.44 -1.68
CA SER A 69 -17.53 2.79 -2.89
C SER A 69 -16.04 2.96 -2.61
N ILE A 70 -15.64 3.03 -1.33
CA ILE A 70 -14.25 2.96 -0.88
C ILE A 70 -14.13 1.90 0.22
N MET A 71 -13.24 0.94 0.06
CA MET A 71 -13.01 -0.13 1.04
C MET A 71 -11.53 -0.47 1.17
N CYS A 72 -11.17 -1.06 2.28
CA CYS A 72 -9.83 -1.56 2.58
C CYS A 72 -9.65 -2.98 2.04
N HIS A 73 -8.57 -3.19 1.29
CA HIS A 73 -8.14 -4.48 0.74
C HIS A 73 -6.71 -4.82 1.20
N ARG A 74 -6.36 -6.10 1.05
CA ARG A 74 -4.98 -6.58 1.22
C ARG A 74 -4.30 -6.70 -0.12
N VAL A 75 -3.10 -6.16 -0.21
CA VAL A 75 -2.30 -6.18 -1.45
C VAL A 75 -1.80 -7.59 -1.74
N ARG A 76 -1.83 -7.94 -3.03
CA ARG A 76 -1.02 -9.02 -3.60
C ARG A 76 -0.29 -8.47 -4.82
N VAL A 77 1.03 -8.43 -4.76
CA VAL A 77 1.87 -7.98 -5.87
C VAL A 77 1.86 -9.06 -6.94
N MET A 78 1.56 -8.68 -8.18
CA MET A 78 1.45 -9.58 -9.33
C MET A 78 2.06 -8.95 -10.57
N PRO A 79 2.52 -9.75 -11.54
CA PRO A 79 2.93 -9.23 -12.84
C PRO A 79 1.72 -8.65 -13.59
N GLY A 80 1.95 -7.53 -14.27
CA GLY A 80 0.93 -6.79 -15.02
C GLY A 80 0.87 -5.32 -14.62
N ARG A 81 0.00 -4.56 -15.27
CA ARG A 81 -0.20 -3.12 -15.03
C ARG A 81 -1.63 -2.74 -14.67
N THR A 82 -2.49 -3.73 -14.42
CA THR A 82 -3.90 -3.53 -14.04
C THR A 82 -4.12 -3.91 -12.58
N PHE A 83 -5.05 -3.22 -11.92
CA PHE A 83 -5.59 -3.72 -10.66
C PHE A 83 -6.48 -4.93 -10.91
N ARG A 84 -6.47 -5.88 -9.98
CA ARG A 84 -7.32 -7.08 -10.03
C ARG A 84 -7.94 -7.28 -8.66
N PHE A 85 -9.23 -7.56 -8.63
CA PHE A 85 -9.99 -7.90 -7.44
C PHE A 85 -11.05 -8.94 -7.83
N ASN A 86 -11.60 -9.63 -6.83
CA ASN A 86 -12.59 -10.68 -7.05
C ASN A 86 -13.93 -10.08 -7.52
N GLU A 87 -14.54 -10.73 -8.51
CA GLU A 87 -15.82 -10.38 -9.11
C GLU A 87 -16.96 -10.20 -8.09
N CYS A 88 -16.96 -10.96 -6.99
CA CYS A 88 -17.92 -10.83 -5.90
C CYS A 88 -17.93 -9.45 -5.24
N VAL A 89 -16.87 -8.65 -5.42
CA VAL A 89 -16.73 -7.30 -4.88
C VAL A 89 -16.96 -6.23 -5.96
N CYS A 90 -17.46 -6.59 -7.15
CA CYS A 90 -17.80 -5.61 -8.19
C CYS A 90 -19.04 -4.79 -7.83
N THR A 91 -20.07 -5.41 -7.27
CA THR A 91 -21.35 -4.76 -6.97
C THR A 91 -21.22 -3.51 -6.08
N PRO A 92 -20.43 -3.52 -4.98
CA PRO A 92 -20.22 -2.32 -4.17
C PRO A 92 -19.56 -1.15 -4.90
N TYR A 93 -18.73 -1.44 -5.92
CA TYR A 93 -18.07 -0.44 -6.74
C TYR A 93 -18.87 -0.07 -7.99
N ASN A 94 -19.89 -0.85 -8.34
CA ASN A 94 -20.60 -0.78 -9.61
C ASN A 94 -19.64 -0.85 -10.81
N ALA A 95 -18.71 -1.80 -10.78
CA ALA A 95 -17.70 -2.04 -11.80
C ALA A 95 -18.05 -3.25 -12.68
N ASP A 96 -17.67 -3.24 -13.94
CA ASP A 96 -17.98 -4.30 -14.93
C ASP A 96 -16.78 -4.72 -15.83
N PHE A 97 -15.59 -4.15 -15.59
CA PHE A 97 -14.34 -4.46 -16.30
C PHE A 97 -14.33 -4.13 -17.80
N ASP A 98 -15.10 -3.13 -18.23
CA ASP A 98 -15.17 -2.68 -19.64
C ASP A 98 -14.08 -1.68 -20.06
N GLY A 99 -13.17 -1.33 -19.14
CA GLY A 99 -12.21 -0.23 -19.31
C GLY A 99 -12.13 0.71 -18.09
N ASP A 100 -12.92 0.42 -17.05
CA ASP A 100 -12.90 1.12 -15.76
C ASP A 100 -11.50 1.40 -15.17
N GLU A 101 -11.34 2.62 -14.68
CA GLU A 101 -10.19 3.04 -13.85
C GLU A 101 -10.62 3.20 -12.38
N MET A 102 -9.73 2.80 -11.47
CA MET A 102 -9.99 2.87 -10.02
C MET A 102 -8.75 3.39 -9.27
N ASN A 103 -9.01 4.07 -8.16
CA ASN A 103 -7.97 4.71 -7.36
C ASN A 103 -7.50 3.79 -6.23
N LEU A 104 -6.20 3.83 -5.95
CA LEU A 104 -5.57 3.11 -4.85
C LEU A 104 -4.81 4.08 -3.96
N HIS A 105 -5.10 4.07 -2.67
CA HIS A 105 -4.47 4.91 -1.66
C HIS A 105 -3.78 4.04 -0.62
N VAL A 106 -2.53 4.35 -0.29
CA VAL A 106 -1.73 3.60 0.69
C VAL A 106 -1.61 4.41 1.98
N PRO A 107 -2.28 4.02 3.08
CA PRO A 107 -2.15 4.71 4.37
C PRO A 107 -0.71 4.65 4.89
N GLN A 108 -0.18 5.79 5.34
CA GLN A 108 1.24 5.92 5.72
C GLN A 108 1.52 5.76 7.22
N THR A 109 0.49 5.85 8.07
CA THR A 109 0.62 5.71 9.53
C THR A 109 0.03 4.39 10.01
N GLU A 110 0.58 3.84 11.09
CA GLU A 110 0.06 2.60 11.68
C GLU A 110 -1.38 2.76 12.18
N GLU A 111 -1.72 3.93 12.73
CA GLU A 111 -3.09 4.26 13.17
C GLU A 111 -4.08 4.19 12.00
N ALA A 112 -3.79 4.85 10.88
CA ALA A 112 -4.66 4.82 9.70
C ALA A 112 -4.76 3.43 9.08
N ARG A 113 -3.67 2.65 9.09
CA ARG A 113 -3.67 1.23 8.65
C ARG A 113 -4.57 0.38 9.55
N ALA A 114 -4.53 0.60 10.86
CA ALA A 114 -5.36 -0.11 11.82
C ALA A 114 -6.84 0.23 11.64
N GLU A 115 -7.19 1.51 11.55
CA GLU A 115 -8.57 1.95 11.31
C GLU A 115 -9.13 1.41 9.99
N ALA A 116 -8.35 1.52 8.90
CA ALA A 116 -8.75 0.98 7.60
C ALA A 116 -9.01 -0.53 7.67
N SER A 117 -8.09 -1.29 8.29
CA SER A 117 -8.23 -2.74 8.42
C SER A 117 -9.35 -3.18 9.36
N LEU A 118 -9.74 -2.36 10.34
CA LEU A 118 -10.79 -2.70 11.30
C LEU A 118 -12.18 -2.28 10.79
N LEU A 119 -12.30 -1.06 10.29
CA LEU A 119 -13.60 -0.44 9.99
C LEU A 119 -13.98 -0.54 8.51
N MET A 120 -12.99 -0.49 7.62
CA MET A 120 -13.23 -0.38 6.17
C MET A 120 -12.96 -1.69 5.41
N HIS A 121 -12.49 -2.74 6.10
CA HIS A 121 -12.14 -4.01 5.45
C HIS A 121 -13.38 -4.63 4.80
N VAL A 122 -13.22 -5.18 3.59
CA VAL A 122 -14.32 -5.76 2.79
C VAL A 122 -15.18 -6.74 3.60
N LYS A 123 -14.52 -7.64 4.36
CA LYS A 123 -15.21 -8.63 5.23
C LYS A 123 -16.15 -8.03 6.28
N ASN A 124 -15.92 -6.77 6.68
CA ASN A 124 -16.73 -6.08 7.69
C ASN A 124 -17.81 -5.20 7.05
N ASN A 125 -17.82 -5.07 5.71
CA ASN A 125 -18.74 -4.22 4.95
C ASN A 125 -19.50 -5.03 3.88
N LEU A 126 -19.88 -6.28 4.22
CA LEU A 126 -20.65 -7.15 3.33
C LEU A 126 -22.12 -6.73 3.18
N VAL A 127 -22.65 -6.01 4.17
CA VAL A 127 -24.04 -5.54 4.21
C VAL A 127 -24.08 -4.03 3.99
N THR A 128 -25.03 -3.57 3.17
CA THR A 128 -25.20 -2.13 2.94
C THR A 128 -25.94 -1.48 4.12
N PRO A 129 -25.56 -0.26 4.53
CA PRO A 129 -26.15 0.42 5.69
C PRO A 129 -27.56 0.97 5.45
N ARG A 130 -28.08 0.88 4.21
CA ARG A 130 -29.38 1.45 3.81
C ARG A 130 -30.57 0.53 4.11
N SER A 131 -30.31 -0.69 4.58
CA SER A 131 -31.33 -1.72 4.83
C SER A 131 -32.29 -1.30 5.94
#